data_AF-A0A699Q482-F1
#
_entry.id   AF-A0A699Q482-F1
#
_cell.length_a   1.000
_cell.length_b   1.000
_cell.length_c   1.000
_cell.angle_alpha   90.00
_cell.angle_beta   90.00
_cell.angle_gamma   90.00
#
_symmetry.space_group_name_H-M   'P 1'
#
loop_
_entity.id
_entity.type
_entity.pdbx_description
1 polymer ?
#
loop_
_entity_poly.entity_id
_entity_poly.type
_entity_poly.pdbx_seq_one_letter_code
_entity_poly.pdbx_strand_id
1 'polypeptide(L)'
;MDLFGPTFVKSRNKKSYYLVIIDDYSRFTWVFFLATKDETSPILKTYITGLENQLSLKVKVIRSDNGTEFKNIDLNQFCGMKEIKREFSVPRTPQQNSIGERKNRTLIEAARTMLADSLLSIPFWAETVNTACYVQNRELKFNLFSVSQMCDKKNIVLFTDTECLVSSSDFKLHDESQVLLRVPRENNMYNVN
;
A
#
# COMPACT_ATOMS: atom_id res chain seq x y z
N MET A 1 -0.02 4.55 7.75
CA MET A 1 0.92 5.45 7.07
C MET A 1 2.32 5.16 7.56
N ASP A 2 3.31 5.36 6.70
CA ASP A 2 4.69 5.02 6.99
C ASP A 2 5.64 5.95 6.24
N LEU A 3 6.78 6.31 6.85
CA LEU A 3 7.78 7.19 6.25
C LEU A 3 9.03 6.38 5.94
N PHE A 4 9.41 6.34 4.66
CA PHE A 4 10.62 5.67 4.21
C PHE A 4 11.76 6.67 3.98
N GLY A 5 12.97 6.30 4.41
CA GLY A 5 14.21 7.05 4.21
C GLY A 5 15.03 7.20 5.49
N PRO A 6 16.18 7.89 5.43
CA PRO A 6 16.74 8.58 4.27
C PRO A 6 17.27 7.61 3.20
N THR A 7 17.10 7.95 1.92
CA THR A 7 17.77 7.26 0.81
C THR A 7 19.23 7.69 0.70
N PHE A 8 20.11 6.77 0.32
CA PHE A 8 21.54 7.08 0.11
C PHE A 8 21.77 8.11 -1.01
N VAL A 9 20.94 8.06 -2.04
CA VAL A 9 20.98 8.99 -3.18
C VAL A 9 19.76 9.88 -3.13
N LYS A 10 19.97 11.20 -3.21
CA LYS A 10 18.87 12.16 -3.31
C LYS A 10 18.21 12.06 -4.68
N SER A 11 16.90 12.28 -4.72
CA SER A 11 16.20 12.38 -6.00
C SER A 11 16.68 13.59 -6.79
N ARG A 12 16.30 13.68 -8.07
CA ARG A 12 16.53 14.86 -8.92
C ARG A 12 16.07 16.17 -8.26
N ASN A 13 14.97 16.13 -7.50
CA ASN A 13 14.42 17.26 -6.75
C ASN A 13 14.92 17.35 -5.30
N LYS A 14 16.10 16.76 -5.01
CA LYS A 14 16.76 16.78 -3.69
C LYS A 14 15.92 16.19 -2.55
N LYS A 15 14.97 15.30 -2.88
CA LYS A 15 14.16 14.57 -1.87
C LYS A 15 14.96 13.36 -1.38
N SER A 16 14.83 13.06 -0.09
CA SER A 16 15.55 11.94 0.56
C SER A 16 14.61 10.98 1.28
N TYR A 17 13.34 11.34 1.40
CA TYR A 17 12.31 10.56 2.07
C TYR A 17 11.08 10.48 1.19
N TYR A 18 10.23 9.49 1.43
CA TYR A 18 8.87 9.51 0.93
C TYR A 18 7.88 8.98 1.97
N LEU A 19 6.74 9.63 2.08
CA LEU A 19 5.63 9.27 2.96
C LEU A 19 4.61 8.47 2.16
N VAL A 20 4.16 7.36 2.72
CA VAL A 20 3.11 6.52 2.14
C VAL A 20 1.87 6.55 3.01
N ILE A 21 0.76 6.91 2.39
CA ILE A 21 -0.57 6.90 2.98
C ILE A 21 -1.39 5.88 2.22
N ILE A 22 -2.08 5.01 2.93
CA ILE A 22 -2.88 3.94 2.34
C ILE A 22 -4.27 4.06 2.94
N ASP A 23 -5.28 4.08 2.08
CA ASP A 23 -6.66 3.93 2.53
C ASP A 23 -6.90 2.48 2.97
N ASP A 24 -7.44 2.30 4.18
CA ASP A 24 -7.64 0.97 4.75
C ASP A 24 -8.73 0.18 4.02
N TYR A 25 -9.70 0.87 3.42
CA TYR A 25 -10.81 0.24 2.71
C TYR A 25 -10.42 -0.14 1.27
N SER A 26 -10.09 0.84 0.43
CA SER A 26 -9.81 0.65 -1.00
C SER A 26 -8.39 0.17 -1.30
N ARG A 27 -7.49 0.21 -0.32
CA ARG A 27 -6.03 0.02 -0.51
C ARG A 27 -5.39 1.03 -1.47
N PHE A 28 -6.12 2.07 -1.87
CA PHE A 28 -5.57 3.15 -2.67
C PHE A 28 -4.43 3.80 -1.90
N THR A 29 -3.32 4.03 -2.59
CA THR A 29 -2.07 4.46 -1.98
C THR A 29 -1.63 5.81 -2.54
N TRP A 30 -1.22 6.72 -1.66
CA TRP A 30 -0.64 8.00 -2.03
C TRP A 30 0.80 8.05 -1.54
N VAL A 31 1.68 8.60 -2.38
CA VAL A 31 3.10 8.79 -2.07
C VAL A 31 3.44 10.27 -2.14
N PHE A 32 4.13 10.78 -1.13
CA PHE A 32 4.63 12.16 -1.08
C PHE A 32 6.14 12.13 -0.90
N PHE A 33 6.88 12.99 -1.59
CA PHE A 33 8.35 13.03 -1.53
C PHE A 33 8.85 14.21 -0.70
N LEU A 34 9.67 13.92 0.31
CA LEU A 34 10.09 14.88 1.33
C LEU A 34 11.61 15.08 1.32
N ALA A 35 12.06 16.31 1.57
CA ALA A 35 13.48 16.60 1.74
C ALA A 35 13.95 16.27 3.16
N THR A 36 13.11 16.60 4.15
CA THR A 36 13.32 16.34 5.58
C THR A 36 12.07 15.71 6.20
N LYS A 37 12.22 15.06 7.36
CA LYS A 37 11.10 14.43 8.08
C LYS A 37 10.07 15.45 8.58
N ASP A 38 10.49 16.68 8.85
CA ASP A 38 9.63 17.74 9.41
C ASP A 38 8.54 18.21 8.42
N GLU A 39 8.74 17.98 7.11
CA GLU A 39 7.73 18.25 6.08
C GLU A 39 6.48 17.34 6.23
N THR A 40 6.54 16.28 7.03
CA THR A 40 5.45 15.30 7.19
C THR A 40 4.18 15.92 7.77
N SER A 41 4.29 16.69 8.85
CA SER A 41 3.12 17.32 9.50
C SER A 41 2.34 18.24 8.56
N PRO A 42 2.97 19.26 7.93
CA PRO A 42 2.24 20.18 7.05
C PRO A 42 1.63 19.47 5.84
N ILE A 43 2.34 18.51 5.24
CA ILE A 43 1.81 17.72 4.11
C ILE A 43 0.55 16.95 4.54
N LEU A 44 0.59 16.26 5.69
CA LEU A 44 -0.55 15.50 6.20
C LEU A 44 -1.78 16.38 6.46
N LYS A 45 -1.58 17.55 7.07
CA LYS A 45 -2.69 18.47 7.38
C LYS A 45 -3.40 18.98 6.14
N THR A 46 -2.62 19.45 5.16
CA THR A 46 -3.14 19.94 3.88
C THR A 46 -3.81 18.81 3.12
N TYR A 47 -3.19 17.63 3.11
CA TYR A 47 -3.72 16.46 2.41
C TYR A 47 -5.05 15.97 3.00
N ILE A 48 -5.13 15.75 4.32
CA ILE A 48 -6.36 15.29 4.99
C ILE A 48 -7.48 16.31 4.76
N THR A 49 -7.21 17.60 4.95
CA THR A 49 -8.22 18.65 4.75
C THR A 49 -8.70 18.69 3.30
N GLY A 50 -7.80 18.56 2.33
CA GLY A 50 -8.16 18.47 0.91
C GLY A 50 -9.00 17.23 0.59
N LEU A 51 -8.62 16.07 1.12
CA LEU A 51 -9.32 14.81 0.91
C LEU A 51 -10.73 14.83 1.49
N GLU A 52 -10.90 15.36 2.71
CA GLU A 52 -12.21 15.48 3.33
C GLU A 52 -13.13 16.43 2.54
N ASN A 53 -12.59 17.53 2.02
CA ASN A 53 -13.35 18.47 1.19
C ASN A 53 -13.75 17.87 -0.16
N GLN A 54 -12.85 17.11 -0.80
CA GLN A 54 -13.12 16.51 -2.12
C GLN A 54 -14.11 15.35 -2.04
N LEU A 55 -13.99 14.49 -1.03
CA LEU A 55 -14.83 13.31 -0.88
C LEU A 55 -16.08 13.56 -0.04
N SER A 56 -16.17 14.71 0.65
CA SER A 56 -17.19 15.00 1.65
C SER A 56 -17.29 13.93 2.75
N LEU A 57 -16.16 13.27 3.05
CA LEU A 57 -16.03 12.20 4.05
C LEU A 57 -14.97 12.59 5.06
N LYS A 58 -15.27 12.44 6.35
CA LYS A 58 -14.32 12.71 7.44
C LYS A 58 -13.40 11.52 7.68
N VAL A 59 -12.12 11.80 7.92
CA VAL A 59 -11.15 10.77 8.34
C VAL A 59 -11.42 10.43 9.80
N LYS A 60 -11.67 9.16 10.11
CA LYS A 60 -12.00 8.73 11.49
C LYS A 60 -10.78 8.28 12.28
N VAL A 61 -9.87 7.57 11.63
CA VAL A 61 -8.73 6.92 12.28
C VAL A 61 -7.50 7.08 11.42
N ILE A 62 -6.38 7.42 12.06
CA ILE A 62 -5.06 7.42 11.45
C ILE A 62 -4.20 6.40 12.17
N ARG A 63 -3.68 5.43 11.42
CA ARG A 63 -2.72 4.43 11.91
C ARG A 63 -1.32 4.76 11.42
N SER A 64 -0.35 4.88 12.33
CA SER A 64 1.08 5.01 11.98
C SER A 64 1.96 4.13 12.86
N ASP A 65 3.22 4.04 12.48
CA ASP A 65 4.23 3.53 13.39
C ASP A 65 4.48 4.51 14.55
N ASN A 66 5.34 4.09 15.48
CA ASN A 66 5.72 4.90 16.64
C ASN A 66 6.79 5.96 16.33
N GLY A 67 6.99 6.31 15.06
CA GLY A 67 7.96 7.30 14.59
C GLY A 67 7.75 8.69 15.19
N THR A 68 8.84 9.41 15.45
CA THR A 68 8.81 10.75 16.04
C THR A 68 8.21 11.79 15.08
N GLU A 69 8.34 11.57 13.77
CA GLU A 69 7.70 12.34 12.71
C GLU A 69 6.18 12.39 12.85
N PHE A 70 5.56 11.34 13.41
CA PHE A 70 4.13 11.27 13.64
C PHE A 70 3.76 11.72 15.05
N LYS A 71 4.67 11.65 16.02
CA LYS A 71 4.46 12.07 17.42
C LYS A 71 4.82 13.54 17.65
N ASN A 72 4.21 14.43 16.88
CA ASN A 72 4.34 15.88 17.07
C ASN A 72 3.11 16.46 17.77
N ILE A 73 3.32 17.42 18.67
CA ILE A 73 2.29 18.27 19.29
C ILE A 73 1.36 18.87 18.22
N ASP A 74 1.95 19.32 17.12
CA ASP A 74 1.25 19.95 16.00
C ASP A 74 0.24 19.00 15.31
N LEU A 75 0.62 17.72 15.14
CA LEU A 75 -0.29 16.68 14.63
C LEU A 75 -1.31 16.25 15.67
N ASN A 76 -0.94 16.22 16.95
CA ASN A 76 -1.86 15.90 18.03
C ASN A 76 -2.98 16.93 18.15
N GLN A 77 -2.64 18.22 18.09
CA GLN A 77 -3.62 19.31 18.08
C GLN A 77 -4.54 19.21 16.87
N PHE A 78 -4.00 18.99 15.67
CA PHE A 78 -4.79 18.84 14.45
C PHE A 78 -5.76 17.66 14.51
N CYS A 79 -5.28 16.49 14.97
CA CYS A 79 -6.13 15.31 15.11
C CYS A 79 -7.21 15.53 16.19
N GLY A 80 -6.87 16.19 17.30
CA GLY A 80 -7.83 16.56 18.34
C GLY A 80 -8.93 17.48 17.83
N MET A 81 -8.56 18.52 17.07
CA MET A 81 -9.52 19.47 16.48
C MET A 81 -10.47 18.82 15.46
N LYS A 82 -9.97 17.82 14.70
CA LYS A 82 -10.77 17.08 13.70
C LYS A 82 -11.44 15.82 14.26
N GLU A 83 -11.28 15.54 15.55
CA GLU A 83 -11.79 14.33 16.22
C GLU A 83 -11.28 13.02 15.57
N ILE A 84 -10.05 13.05 15.05
CA ILE A 84 -9.41 11.90 14.42
C ILE A 84 -8.74 11.04 15.49
N LYS A 85 -9.15 9.78 15.61
CA LYS A 85 -8.49 8.83 16.49
C LYS A 85 -7.11 8.48 15.95
N ARG A 86 -6.09 8.56 16.80
CA ARG A 86 -4.73 8.14 16.46
C ARG A 86 -4.45 6.76 17.02
N GLU A 87 -3.98 5.86 16.17
CA GLU A 87 -3.54 4.51 16.55
C GLU A 87 -2.07 4.37 16.17
N PHE A 88 -1.25 3.96 17.12
CA PHE A 88 0.18 3.74 16.91
C PHE A 88 0.47 2.24 17.03
N SER A 89 1.24 1.67 16.10
CA SER A 89 1.64 0.27 16.19
C SER A 89 2.56 0.04 17.38
N VAL A 90 2.31 -0.99 18.18
CA VAL A 90 3.14 -1.32 19.35
C VAL A 90 4.57 -1.64 18.88
N PRO A 91 5.62 -1.12 19.56
CA PRO A 91 6.99 -1.42 19.18
C PRO A 91 7.22 -2.94 19.13
N ARG A 92 7.91 -3.43 18.10
CA ARG A 92 8.22 -4.86 17.86
C ARG A 92 7.01 -5.74 17.51
N THR A 93 5.86 -5.17 17.15
CA THR A 93 4.72 -5.91 16.55
C THR A 93 4.45 -5.47 15.10
N PRO A 94 5.30 -5.88 14.14
CA PRO A 94 5.16 -5.47 12.73
C PRO A 94 3.82 -5.88 12.11
N GLN A 95 3.08 -6.83 12.72
CA GLN A 95 1.76 -7.25 12.27
C GLN A 95 0.75 -6.09 12.24
N GLN A 96 0.83 -5.15 13.18
CA GLN A 96 -0.14 -4.04 13.31
C GLN A 96 0.00 -2.96 12.24
N ASN A 97 1.20 -2.75 11.70
CA ASN A 97 1.46 -1.85 10.56
C ASN A 97 1.83 -2.62 9.28
N SER A 98 1.53 -3.93 9.26
CA SER A 98 1.98 -4.82 8.20
C SER A 98 1.53 -4.40 6.81
N ILE A 99 0.38 -3.71 6.69
CA ILE A 99 -0.14 -3.22 5.42
C ILE A 99 0.74 -2.10 4.85
N GLY A 100 1.11 -1.13 5.70
CA GLY A 100 2.03 -0.06 5.33
C GLY A 100 3.39 -0.59 4.93
N GLU A 101 3.96 -1.45 5.76
CA GLU A 101 5.29 -2.05 5.53
C GLU A 101 5.33 -2.92 4.27
N ARG A 102 4.33 -3.79 4.07
CA ARG A 102 4.22 -4.64 2.86
C ARG A 102 4.10 -3.77 1.62
N LYS A 103 3.24 -2.73 1.66
CA LYS A 103 3.06 -1.84 0.52
C LYS A 103 4.35 -1.09 0.19
N ASN A 104 5.07 -0.62 1.20
CA ASN A 104 6.38 0.01 1.01
C ASN A 104 7.37 -0.94 0.35
N ARG A 105 7.45 -2.20 0.79
CA ARG A 105 8.29 -3.21 0.16
C ARG A 105 7.93 -3.41 -1.32
N THR A 106 6.65 -3.60 -1.63
CA THR A 106 6.18 -3.78 -3.01
C THR A 106 6.46 -2.57 -3.89
N LEU A 107 6.30 -1.34 -3.37
CA LEU A 107 6.63 -0.12 -4.10
C LEU A 107 8.13 -0.03 -4.41
N ILE A 108 9.00 -0.35 -3.45
CA ILE A 108 10.45 -0.31 -3.63
C ILE A 108 10.91 -1.37 -4.63
N GLU A 109 10.41 -2.60 -4.52
CA GLU A 109 10.74 -3.68 -5.44
C GLU A 109 10.31 -3.33 -6.87
N ALA A 110 9.07 -2.87 -7.05
CA ALA A 110 8.59 -2.42 -8.36
C ALA A 110 9.42 -1.27 -8.92
N ALA A 111 9.76 -0.27 -8.08
CA ALA A 111 10.58 0.86 -8.51
C ALA A 111 12.00 0.45 -8.90
N ARG A 112 12.62 -0.49 -8.18
CA ARG A 112 13.94 -1.02 -8.51
C ARG A 112 13.93 -1.76 -9.85
N THR A 113 12.91 -2.59 -10.09
CA THR A 113 12.75 -3.30 -11.36
C THR A 113 12.57 -2.32 -12.52
N MET A 114 11.70 -1.31 -12.36
CA MET A 114 11.49 -0.27 -13.39
C MET A 114 12.76 0.54 -13.66
N LEU A 115 13.54 0.90 -12.63
CA LEU A 115 14.82 1.59 -12.81
C LEU A 115 15.83 0.74 -13.59
N ALA A 116 15.93 -0.55 -13.25
CA ALA A 116 16.85 -1.49 -13.90
C ALA A 116 16.49 -1.70 -15.37
N ASP A 117 15.20 -1.87 -15.68
CA ASP A 117 14.69 -2.07 -17.04
C ASP A 117 14.82 -0.81 -17.92
N SER A 118 14.50 0.36 -17.37
CA SER A 118 14.58 1.64 -18.09
C SER A 118 16.00 2.18 -18.28
N LEU A 119 17.01 1.52 -17.71
CA LEU A 119 18.41 1.96 -17.70
C LEU A 119 18.60 3.39 -17.15
N LEU A 120 17.67 3.84 -16.29
CA LEU A 120 17.72 5.15 -15.66
C LEU A 120 18.63 5.16 -14.44
N SER A 121 19.22 6.32 -14.16
CA SER A 121 20.08 6.50 -12.99
C SER A 121 19.28 6.56 -11.69
N ILE A 122 19.91 6.15 -10.57
CA ILE A 122 19.28 6.11 -9.24
C ILE A 122 18.60 7.43 -8.80
N PRO A 123 19.07 8.65 -9.16
CA PRO A 123 18.36 9.90 -8.83
C PRO A 123 16.91 9.98 -9.33
N PHE A 124 16.48 9.13 -10.27
CA PHE A 124 15.10 9.01 -10.73
C PHE A 124 14.22 8.12 -9.83
N TRP A 125 14.71 7.71 -8.65
CA TRP A 125 13.96 6.82 -7.76
C TRP A 125 12.62 7.40 -7.35
N ALA A 126 12.49 8.72 -7.18
CA ALA A 126 11.24 9.34 -6.75
C ALA A 126 10.18 9.24 -7.86
N GLU A 127 10.58 9.56 -9.10
CA GLU A 127 9.76 9.43 -10.29
C GLU A 127 9.33 7.97 -10.49
N THR A 128 10.25 7.03 -10.26
CA THR A 128 9.96 5.61 -10.45
C THR A 128 9.04 5.05 -9.36
N VAL A 129 9.22 5.45 -8.10
CA VAL A 129 8.28 5.12 -7.01
C VAL A 129 6.89 5.72 -7.28
N ASN A 130 6.83 6.94 -7.79
CA ASN A 130 5.57 7.57 -8.17
C ASN A 130 4.85 6.80 -9.28
N THR A 131 5.59 6.40 -10.32
CA THR A 131 5.06 5.56 -11.40
C THR A 131 4.61 4.20 -10.89
N ALA A 132 5.41 3.54 -10.05
CA ALA A 132 5.04 2.26 -9.44
C ALA A 132 3.75 2.37 -8.62
N CYS A 133 3.59 3.44 -7.84
CA CYS A 133 2.37 3.71 -7.09
C CYS A 133 1.17 3.90 -8.03
N TYR A 134 1.34 4.69 -9.08
CA TYR A 134 0.30 4.94 -10.08
C TYR A 134 -0.15 3.66 -10.79
N VAL A 135 0.79 2.84 -11.26
CA VAL A 135 0.49 1.55 -11.90
C VAL A 135 -0.25 0.66 -10.91
N GLN A 136 0.28 0.47 -9.70
CA GLN A 136 -0.37 -0.36 -8.69
C GLN A 136 -1.79 0.11 -8.36
N ASN A 137 -2.05 1.42 -8.27
CA ASN A 137 -3.39 1.95 -8.01
C ASN A 137 -4.35 1.73 -9.19
N ARG A 138 -3.87 1.66 -10.42
CA ARG A 138 -4.68 1.30 -11.59
C ARG A 138 -4.97 -0.20 -11.63
N GLU A 139 -3.98 -1.01 -11.27
CA GLU A 139 -4.16 -2.45 -11.08
C GLU A 139 -5.04 -2.80 -9.87
N LEU A 140 -5.30 -1.86 -8.95
CA LEU A 140 -6.31 -2.07 -7.88
C LEU A 140 -7.71 -2.27 -8.45
N LYS A 141 -8.03 -1.76 -9.65
CA LYS A 141 -9.28 -2.11 -10.35
C LYS A 141 -9.36 -3.58 -10.73
N PHE A 142 -8.22 -4.28 -10.80
CA PHE A 142 -8.10 -5.69 -11.16
C PHE A 142 -7.67 -6.60 -9.99
N ASN A 143 -7.29 -6.04 -8.83
CA ASN A 143 -6.95 -6.79 -7.61
C ASN A 143 -8.19 -7.22 -6.82
N LEU A 144 -9.05 -8.01 -7.46
CA LEU A 144 -10.08 -8.75 -6.74
C LEU A 144 -9.50 -9.84 -5.83
N PHE A 145 -8.22 -10.21 -5.96
CA PHE A 145 -7.61 -11.24 -5.12
C PHE A 145 -6.09 -11.06 -4.94
N SER A 146 -5.65 -10.36 -3.90
CA SER A 146 -4.31 -10.67 -3.36
C SER A 146 -4.44 -11.94 -2.53
N VAL A 147 -3.64 -12.97 -2.83
CA VAL A 147 -3.60 -14.25 -2.09
C VAL A 147 -3.53 -14.03 -0.56
N SER A 148 -2.85 -12.97 -0.12
CA SER A 148 -2.81 -12.53 1.28
C SER A 148 -4.21 -12.28 1.87
N GLN A 149 -5.08 -11.53 1.20
CA GLN A 149 -6.43 -11.22 1.69
C GLN A 149 -7.33 -12.46 1.80
N MET A 150 -6.99 -13.50 1.04
CA MET A 150 -7.74 -14.76 1.01
C MET A 150 -7.34 -15.63 2.21
N CYS A 151 -6.04 -15.74 2.46
CA CYS A 151 -5.48 -16.41 3.63
C CYS A 151 -5.86 -15.69 4.94
N ASP A 152 -5.88 -14.35 4.96
CA ASP A 152 -6.25 -13.55 6.13
C ASP A 152 -7.73 -13.73 6.54
N LYS A 153 -8.59 -14.18 5.62
CA LYS A 153 -10.02 -14.50 5.86
C LYS A 153 -10.29 -15.97 6.21
N LYS A 154 -9.25 -16.77 6.48
CA LYS A 154 -9.32 -18.23 6.72
C LYS A 154 -9.88 -19.05 5.53
N ASN A 155 -9.84 -18.51 4.32
CA ASN A 155 -10.15 -19.30 3.14
C ASN A 155 -8.98 -20.23 2.82
N ILE A 156 -9.28 -21.46 2.42
CA ILE A 156 -8.26 -22.41 1.95
C ILE A 156 -7.99 -22.10 0.49
N VAL A 157 -6.74 -21.78 0.16
CA VAL A 157 -6.29 -21.51 -1.21
C VAL A 157 -5.40 -22.66 -1.65
N LEU A 158 -5.80 -23.37 -2.69
CA LEU A 158 -5.07 -24.51 -3.24
C LEU A 158 -4.45 -24.11 -4.58
N PHE A 159 -3.13 -24.27 -4.70
CA PHE A 159 -2.40 -24.02 -5.93
C PHE A 159 -2.03 -25.36 -6.55
N THR A 160 -2.42 -25.57 -7.80
CA THR A 160 -1.93 -26.67 -8.65
C THR A 160 -1.09 -26.10 -9.79
N ASP A 161 -0.43 -26.99 -10.53
CA ASP A 161 0.36 -26.61 -11.71
C ASP A 161 -0.50 -25.95 -12.81
N THR A 162 -1.83 -26.05 -12.70
CA THR A 162 -2.78 -25.58 -13.72
C THR A 162 -3.78 -24.54 -13.21
N GLU A 163 -4.04 -24.42 -11.90
CA GLU A 163 -5.06 -23.49 -11.38
C GLU A 163 -4.88 -23.08 -9.90
N CYS A 164 -5.66 -22.07 -9.48
CA CYS A 164 -5.77 -21.59 -8.10
C CYS A 164 -7.23 -21.69 -7.65
N LEU A 165 -7.49 -22.51 -6.63
CA LEU A 165 -8.83 -22.76 -6.10
C LEU A 165 -9.01 -22.09 -4.74
N VAL A 166 -10.16 -21.47 -4.53
CA VAL A 166 -10.45 -20.65 -3.35
C VAL A 166 -11.72 -21.15 -2.72
N SER A 167 -11.56 -21.86 -1.62
CA SER A 167 -12.68 -22.48 -0.90
C SER A 167 -13.12 -21.57 0.24
N SER A 168 -14.44 -21.42 0.44
CA SER A 168 -14.97 -20.81 1.66
C SER A 168 -14.57 -21.66 2.88
N SER A 169 -14.57 -21.08 4.08
CA SER A 169 -14.13 -21.77 5.32
C SER A 169 -14.85 -23.09 5.61
N ASP A 170 -16.03 -23.29 5.01
CA ASP A 170 -16.94 -24.40 5.28
C ASP A 170 -17.03 -25.38 4.08
N PHE A 171 -16.30 -25.12 2.99
CA PHE A 171 -16.44 -25.86 1.73
C PHE A 171 -15.63 -27.16 1.73
N LYS A 172 -16.32 -28.28 1.49
CA LYS A 172 -15.72 -29.57 1.11
C LYS A 172 -16.11 -29.85 -0.34
N LEU A 173 -15.14 -29.88 -1.25
CA LEU A 173 -15.36 -30.30 -2.65
C LEU A 173 -15.79 -31.76 -2.68
N HIS A 174 -17.00 -32.04 -3.14
CA HIS A 174 -17.51 -33.40 -3.29
C HIS A 174 -17.55 -33.89 -4.74
N ASP A 175 -17.62 -32.99 -5.75
CA ASP A 175 -17.67 -33.36 -7.17
C ASP A 175 -17.31 -32.18 -8.11
N GLU A 176 -16.67 -32.45 -9.25
CA GLU A 176 -16.13 -31.47 -10.22
C GLU A 176 -17.18 -30.83 -11.14
N SER A 177 -18.43 -31.28 -11.06
CA SER A 177 -19.53 -30.83 -11.93
C SER A 177 -20.02 -29.39 -11.67
N GLN A 178 -19.43 -28.66 -10.72
CA GLN A 178 -19.85 -27.30 -10.30
C GLN A 178 -18.92 -26.17 -10.76
N VAL A 179 -17.93 -26.44 -11.61
CA VAL A 179 -16.96 -25.44 -12.08
C VAL A 179 -17.57 -24.60 -13.21
N LEU A 180 -17.81 -23.31 -12.95
CA LEU A 180 -18.49 -22.37 -13.86
C LEU A 180 -17.57 -21.70 -14.90
N LEU A 181 -16.26 -21.64 -14.68
CA LEU A 181 -15.31 -21.05 -15.63
C LEU A 181 -13.92 -21.68 -15.46
N ARG A 182 -13.30 -22.07 -16.57
CA ARG A 182 -11.97 -22.67 -16.63
C ARG A 182 -11.07 -21.78 -17.50
N VAL A 183 -9.94 -21.35 -16.98
CA VAL A 183 -9.01 -20.43 -17.68
C VAL A 183 -7.61 -21.05 -17.71
N PRO A 184 -7.02 -21.28 -18.89
CA PRO A 184 -5.69 -21.86 -19.00
C PRO A 184 -4.60 -20.89 -18.53
N ARG A 185 -3.55 -21.46 -17.94
CA ARG A 185 -2.34 -20.75 -17.51
C ARG A 185 -1.26 -20.87 -18.58
N GLU A 186 -0.81 -19.73 -19.11
CA GLU A 186 0.30 -19.65 -20.05
C GLU A 186 1.33 -18.64 -19.52
N ASN A 187 2.61 -18.97 -19.55
CA ASN A 187 3.71 -18.07 -19.14
C ASN A 187 3.51 -17.42 -17.76
N ASN A 188 3.04 -18.18 -16.77
CA ASN A 188 2.72 -17.71 -15.42
C ASN A 188 1.58 -16.68 -15.31
N MET A 189 0.75 -16.55 -16.33
CA MET A 189 -0.44 -15.69 -16.35
C MET A 189 -1.69 -16.49 -16.73
N TYR A 190 -2.84 -16.12 -16.16
CA TYR A 190 -4.15 -16.66 -16.57
C TYR A 190 -4.79 -15.68 -17.55
N ASN A 191 -4.96 -16.07 -18.81
CA ASN A 191 -5.50 -15.22 -19.87
C ASN A 191 -6.98 -15.53 -20.11
N VAL A 192 -7.85 -14.54 -19.89
CA VAL A 192 -9.26 -14.59 -20.27
C VAL A 192 -9.39 -13.85 -21.60
N ASN A 193 -9.71 -14.56 -22.69
CA ASN A 193 -10.08 -13.92 -23.96
C ASN A 193 -11.46 -13.27 -23.87
#